data_AF-A0A7C9A4Y0-F1
#
_entry.id   AF-A0A7C9A4Y0-F1
#
_cell.length_a   1.000
_cell.length_b   1.000
_cell.length_c   1.000
_cell.angle_alpha   90.00
_cell.angle_beta   90.00
_cell.angle_gamma   90.00
#
_symmetry.space_group_name_H-M   'P 1'
#
loop_
_entity.id
_entity.type
_entity.pdbx_description
1 polymer ?
#
loop_
_entity_poly.entity_id
_entity_poly.type
_entity_poly.pdbx_seq_one_letter_code
_entity_poly.pdbx_strand_id
1 'polypeptide(L)'
;MLNTSDNPLDWTLQFEKLQRAIIELWETCNVSLVHRTYFFLLFNGDPTDSIYLEVELRRLTFLRDTFSHGNHNIEGGHTQTLASSEKALKRERETLSKLMKKRFSDEERKKFYKKWDIRLDSKRRRQQLVSKLWTVTEDKDHIVESASIVAKLVKFSDQGRALKGMFGLSFSPPSMRRRSYGWMTSKSSLL
;
A
#
# COMPACT_ATOMS: atom_id res chain seq x y z
N MET A 1 -17.65 -26.79 26.77
CA MET A 1 -18.68 -25.98 26.09
C MET A 1 -17.99 -24.79 25.43
N LEU A 2 -17.88 -24.77 24.10
CA LEU A 2 -17.50 -23.58 23.34
C LEU A 2 -18.37 -23.55 22.08
N ASN A 3 -19.57 -23.00 22.22
CA ASN A 3 -20.37 -22.57 21.08
C ASN A 3 -19.94 -21.14 20.75
N THR A 4 -18.88 -20.96 19.98
CA THR A 4 -18.67 -19.73 19.23
C THR A 4 -19.59 -19.81 18.03
N SER A 5 -20.72 -19.12 18.16
CA SER A 5 -21.59 -18.78 17.04
C SER A 5 -20.76 -18.01 16.01
N ASP A 6 -20.24 -18.70 15.00
CA ASP A 6 -19.79 -18.09 13.74
C ASP A 6 -21.01 -17.49 13.06
N ASN A 7 -21.44 -16.32 13.53
CA ASN A 7 -22.49 -15.56 12.88
C ASN A 7 -21.82 -14.72 11.78
N PRO A 8 -22.14 -14.95 10.49
CA PRO A 8 -21.56 -14.19 9.38
C PRO A 8 -21.75 -12.67 9.53
N LEU A 9 -22.81 -12.25 10.23
CA LEU A 9 -23.10 -10.84 10.53
C LEU A 9 -22.08 -10.24 11.52
N ASP A 10 -21.61 -11.01 12.50
CA ASP A 10 -20.61 -10.56 13.48
C ASP A 10 -19.25 -10.38 12.82
N TRP A 11 -18.84 -11.37 11.99
CA TRP A 11 -17.62 -11.25 11.20
C TRP A 11 -17.62 -10.03 10.28
N THR A 12 -18.71 -9.79 9.54
CA THR A 12 -18.79 -8.65 8.61
C THR A 12 -18.56 -7.32 9.34
N LEU A 13 -19.16 -7.16 10.52
CA LEU A 13 -18.97 -5.95 11.34
C LEU A 13 -17.54 -5.83 11.88
N GLN A 14 -16.94 -6.95 12.32
CA GLN A 14 -15.56 -6.98 12.80
C GLN A 14 -14.57 -6.66 11.67
N PHE A 15 -14.78 -7.22 10.48
CA PHE A 15 -13.99 -6.94 9.28
C PHE A 15 -14.01 -5.45 8.95
N GLU A 16 -15.19 -4.83 8.90
CA GLU A 16 -15.30 -3.39 8.60
C GLU A 16 -14.56 -2.53 9.64
N LYS A 17 -14.61 -2.90 10.92
CA LYS A 17 -13.87 -2.20 11.99
C LYS A 17 -12.35 -2.37 11.82
N LEU A 18 -11.88 -3.58 11.58
CA LEU A 18 -10.46 -3.89 11.37
C LEU A 18 -9.92 -3.17 10.13
N GLN A 19 -10.64 -3.25 9.00
CA GLN A 19 -10.24 -2.61 7.76
C GLN A 19 -10.15 -1.09 7.92
N ARG A 20 -11.12 -0.47 8.60
CA ARG A 20 -11.08 0.97 8.90
C ARG A 20 -9.86 1.35 9.73
N ALA A 21 -9.60 0.65 10.83
CA ALA A 21 -8.45 0.92 11.69
C ALA A 21 -7.11 0.78 10.94
N ILE A 22 -6.99 -0.24 10.08
CA ILE A 22 -5.80 -0.44 9.23
C ILE A 22 -5.62 0.72 8.25
N ILE A 23 -6.69 1.18 7.58
CA ILE A 23 -6.63 2.29 6.62
C ILE A 23 -6.20 3.59 7.30
N GLU A 24 -6.73 3.91 8.48
CA GLU A 24 -6.34 5.09 9.26
C GLU A 24 -4.86 5.03 9.67
N LEU A 25 -4.41 3.86 10.12
CA LEU A 25 -3.01 3.65 10.49
C LEU A 25 -2.06 3.70 9.29
N TRP A 26 -2.48 3.26 8.11
CA TRP A 26 -1.68 3.39 6.89
C TRP A 26 -1.34 4.84 6.58
N GLU A 27 -2.28 5.76 6.79
CA GLU A 27 -2.04 7.19 6.61
C GLU A 27 -1.11 7.72 7.69
N THR A 28 -1.43 7.45 8.95
CA THR A 28 -0.61 7.86 10.11
C THR A 28 0.86 7.43 9.98
N CYS A 29 1.09 6.22 9.47
CA CYS A 29 2.43 5.64 9.36
C CYS A 29 3.12 5.89 8.01
N ASN A 30 2.54 6.67 7.10
CA ASN A 30 3.04 6.89 5.74
C ASN A 30 3.33 5.59 4.96
N VAL A 31 2.45 4.60 5.09
CA VAL A 31 2.61 3.29 4.44
C VAL A 31 2.51 3.42 2.93
N SER A 32 3.34 2.67 2.21
CA SER A 32 3.41 2.63 0.74
C SER A 32 2.02 2.47 0.09
N LEU A 33 1.75 3.27 -0.95
CA LEU A 33 0.50 3.18 -1.72
C LEU A 33 0.33 1.81 -2.39
N VAL A 34 1.44 1.21 -2.83
CA VAL A 34 1.44 -0.14 -3.40
C VAL A 34 1.06 -1.18 -2.35
N HIS A 35 1.60 -1.07 -1.13
CA HIS A 35 1.22 -1.94 -0.02
C HIS A 35 -0.26 -1.82 0.33
N ARG A 36 -0.75 -0.58 0.53
CA ARG A 36 -2.19 -0.28 0.78
C ARG A 36 -3.07 -0.96 -0.27
N THR A 37 -2.70 -0.79 -1.54
CA THR A 37 -3.44 -1.34 -2.69
C THR A 37 -3.42 -2.86 -2.73
N TYR A 38 -2.27 -3.49 -2.50
CA TYR A 38 -2.16 -4.94 -2.57
C TYR A 38 -2.96 -5.56 -1.43
N PHE A 39 -2.78 -5.06 -0.21
CA PHE A 39 -3.50 -5.54 0.95
C PHE A 39 -5.02 -5.40 0.75
N PHE A 40 -5.48 -4.22 0.34
CA PHE A 40 -6.90 -3.95 0.11
C PHE A 40 -7.54 -4.85 -0.96
N LEU A 41 -6.82 -5.21 -2.02
CA LEU A 41 -7.35 -6.05 -3.10
C LEU A 41 -7.29 -7.56 -2.79
N LEU A 42 -6.42 -7.97 -1.86
CA LEU A 42 -6.18 -9.37 -1.51
C LEU A 42 -7.09 -9.86 -0.37
N PHE A 43 -7.43 -8.97 0.55
CA PHE A 43 -8.16 -9.28 1.78
C PHE A 43 -9.50 -8.56 1.78
N ASN A 44 -10.53 -9.26 1.30
CA ASN A 44 -11.81 -8.67 0.86
C ASN A 44 -12.98 -9.03 1.77
N GLY A 45 -12.71 -9.52 2.97
CA GLY A 45 -13.73 -9.87 3.96
C GLY A 45 -14.05 -11.36 4.06
N ASP A 46 -13.20 -12.23 3.52
CA ASP A 46 -13.28 -13.67 3.80
C ASP A 46 -12.83 -13.92 5.26
N PRO A 47 -13.58 -14.67 6.09
CA PRO A 47 -13.13 -15.03 7.45
C PRO A 47 -11.74 -15.64 7.53
N THR A 48 -11.30 -16.33 6.48
CA THR A 48 -9.95 -16.91 6.38
C THR A 48 -8.84 -15.84 6.25
N ASP A 49 -9.21 -14.58 5.94
CA ASP A 49 -8.29 -13.44 5.87
C ASP A 49 -7.97 -12.84 7.25
N SER A 50 -8.71 -13.23 8.31
CA SER A 50 -8.61 -12.66 9.67
C SER A 50 -7.18 -12.55 10.19
N ILE A 51 -6.38 -13.59 10.03
CA ILE A 51 -4.98 -13.60 10.48
C ILE A 51 -4.14 -12.50 9.83
N TYR A 52 -4.38 -12.18 8.55
CA TYR A 52 -3.64 -11.14 7.83
C TYR A 52 -4.02 -9.74 8.32
N LEU A 53 -5.31 -9.53 8.62
CA LEU A 53 -5.82 -8.28 9.19
C LEU A 53 -5.23 -8.04 10.58
N GLU A 54 -5.25 -9.04 11.45
CA GLU A 54 -4.69 -8.93 12.80
C GLU A 54 -3.20 -8.63 12.79
N VAL A 55 -2.44 -9.32 11.94
CA VAL A 55 -0.99 -9.12 11.87
C VAL A 55 -0.65 -7.73 11.35
N GLU A 56 -1.33 -7.26 10.30
CA GLU A 56 -1.10 -5.91 9.78
C GLU A 56 -1.50 -4.85 10.80
N LEU A 57 -2.62 -5.01 11.51
CA LEU A 57 -3.03 -4.10 12.58
C LEU A 57 -1.99 -4.02 13.69
N ARG A 58 -1.48 -5.16 14.17
CA ARG A 58 -0.42 -5.20 15.21
C ARG A 58 0.86 -4.53 14.72
N ARG A 59 1.30 -4.83 13.49
CA ARG A 59 2.48 -4.23 12.86
C ARG A 59 2.36 -2.71 12.77
N LEU A 60 1.22 -2.20 12.31
CA LEU A 60 0.99 -0.76 12.17
C LEU A 60 0.88 -0.04 13.50
N THR A 61 0.24 -0.68 14.48
CA THR A 61 0.16 -0.17 15.86
C THR A 61 1.54 -0.02 16.46
N PHE A 62 2.37 -1.08 16.37
CA PHE A 62 3.76 -1.04 16.80
C PHE A 62 4.57 0.06 16.10
N LEU A 63 4.38 0.22 14.79
CA LEU A 63 5.06 1.25 14.00
C LEU A 63 4.68 2.67 14.45
N ARG A 64 3.38 2.92 14.67
CA ARG A 64 2.86 4.19 15.20
C ARG A 64 3.47 4.48 16.57
N ASP A 65 3.46 3.50 17.46
CA ASP A 65 3.96 3.66 18.83
C ASP A 65 5.48 3.90 18.83
N THR A 66 6.22 3.28 17.91
CA THR A 66 7.66 3.55 17.71
C THR A 66 7.89 5.00 17.24
N PHE A 67 7.02 5.53 16.37
CA PHE A 67 7.11 6.92 15.93
C PHE A 67 6.80 7.93 17.03
N SER A 68 5.85 7.64 17.92
CA SER A 68 5.46 8.55 19.00
C SER A 68 6.46 8.59 20.16
N HIS A 69 7.12 7.47 20.49
CA HIS A 69 8.05 7.38 21.61
C HIS A 69 9.48 7.84 21.27
N GLY A 70 9.73 8.34 20.05
CA GLY A 70 10.98 8.98 19.66
C GLY A 70 12.23 8.13 19.92
N ASN A 71 12.46 7.06 19.14
CA ASN A 71 13.74 6.36 18.98
C ASN A 71 14.58 6.09 20.27
N HIS A 72 13.96 5.89 21.43
CA HIS A 72 14.75 5.82 22.68
C HIS A 72 15.40 4.48 22.99
N ASN A 73 15.05 3.38 22.32
CA ASN A 73 15.69 2.07 22.57
C ASN A 73 15.71 1.24 21.28
N ILE A 74 16.89 0.78 20.88
CA ILE A 74 17.24 -0.55 20.31
C ILE A 74 18.53 -0.42 19.51
N GLU A 75 19.60 -1.00 20.06
CA GLU A 75 20.86 -1.27 19.38
C GLU A 75 20.64 -2.16 18.15
N GLY A 76 21.29 -1.83 17.03
CA GLY A 76 21.68 -2.82 16.02
C GLY A 76 20.76 -3.07 14.82
N GLY A 77 19.65 -2.36 14.64
CA GLY A 77 18.81 -2.49 13.43
C GLY A 77 18.31 -1.14 12.94
N HIS A 78 18.38 -0.87 11.63
CA HIS A 78 17.90 0.39 11.01
C HIS A 78 16.45 0.71 11.43
N THR A 79 16.26 1.56 12.44
CA THR A 79 14.92 1.96 12.88
C THR A 79 14.30 2.85 11.83
N GLN A 80 13.18 2.40 11.25
CA GLN A 80 12.36 3.23 10.38
C GLN A 80 11.83 4.39 11.22
N THR A 81 12.13 5.63 10.83
CA THR A 81 11.60 6.85 11.48
C THR A 81 10.43 7.41 10.69
N LEU A 82 9.56 8.18 11.33
CA LEU A 82 8.42 8.84 10.66
C LEU A 82 8.88 9.70 9.47
N ALA A 83 9.96 10.46 9.64
CA ALA A 83 10.55 11.27 8.57
C ALA A 83 11.10 10.41 7.42
N SER A 84 11.62 9.21 7.72
CA SER A 84 12.07 8.28 6.69
C SER A 84 10.92 7.66 5.91
N SER A 85 9.80 7.32 6.58
CA SER A 85 8.61 6.76 5.92
C SER A 85 7.92 7.81 5.04
N GLU A 86 7.81 9.05 5.50
CA GLU A 86 7.31 10.18 4.70
C GLU A 86 8.16 10.39 3.43
N LYS A 87 9.49 10.41 3.57
CA LYS A 87 10.42 10.51 2.42
C LYS A 87 10.28 9.33 1.46
N ALA A 88 10.08 8.12 1.98
CA ALA A 88 9.87 6.93 1.15
C ALA A 88 8.55 7.03 0.36
N LEU A 89 7.45 7.40 1.01
CA LEU A 89 6.14 7.61 0.38
C LEU A 89 6.20 8.69 -0.70
N LYS A 90 6.91 9.80 -0.45
CA LYS A 90 7.13 10.85 -1.46
C LYS A 90 7.84 10.33 -2.71
N ARG A 91 8.91 9.56 -2.55
CA ARG A 91 9.65 8.94 -3.68
C ARG A 91 8.82 7.92 -4.44
N GLU A 92 7.98 7.16 -3.73
CA GLU A 92 7.02 6.25 -4.35
C GLU A 92 6.01 7.02 -5.21
N ARG A 93 5.42 8.09 -4.68
CA ARG A 93 4.49 8.96 -5.43
C ARG A 93 5.16 9.56 -6.67
N GLU A 94 6.40 9.99 -6.58
CA GLU A 94 7.18 10.45 -7.74
C GLU A 94 7.33 9.33 -8.80
N THR A 95 7.62 8.10 -8.38
CA THR A 95 7.76 6.95 -9.26
C THR A 95 6.44 6.60 -9.94
N LEU A 96 5.35 6.55 -9.19
CA LEU A 96 3.99 6.32 -9.72
C LEU A 96 3.60 7.41 -10.73
N SER A 97 3.93 8.68 -10.47
CA SER A 97 3.68 9.78 -11.41
C SER A 97 4.40 9.61 -12.76
N LYS A 98 5.59 8.98 -12.75
CA LYS A 98 6.33 8.65 -13.99
C LYS A 98 5.65 7.49 -14.72
N LEU A 99 5.15 6.49 -14.00
CA LEU A 99 4.43 5.34 -14.56
C LEU A 99 3.11 5.72 -15.21
N MET A 100 2.44 6.79 -14.76
CA MET A 100 1.21 7.30 -15.37
C MET A 100 1.29 7.48 -16.90
N LYS A 101 2.41 7.97 -17.42
CA LYS A 101 2.58 8.15 -18.89
C LYS A 101 2.75 6.81 -19.63
N LYS A 102 3.30 5.79 -18.96
CA LYS A 102 3.55 4.46 -19.53
C LYS A 102 2.35 3.52 -19.44
N ARG A 103 1.41 3.79 -18.52
CA ARG A 103 0.35 2.85 -18.13
C ARG A 103 -1.05 3.30 -18.53
N PHE A 104 -1.23 4.59 -18.82
CA PHE A 104 -2.51 5.17 -19.18
C PHE A 104 -2.41 6.01 -20.46
N SER A 105 -3.44 5.89 -21.30
CA SER A 105 -3.58 6.75 -22.47
C SER A 105 -3.77 8.22 -22.09
N ASP A 106 -3.66 9.14 -23.04
CA ASP A 106 -3.92 10.56 -22.77
C ASP A 106 -5.40 10.79 -22.40
N GLU A 107 -6.33 10.04 -22.98
CA GLU A 107 -7.77 10.09 -22.71
C GLU A 107 -8.07 9.62 -21.28
N GLU A 108 -7.52 8.47 -20.87
CA GLU A 108 -7.66 7.96 -19.50
C GLU A 108 -7.12 8.96 -18.48
N ARG A 109 -5.94 9.54 -18.75
CA ARG A 109 -5.36 10.57 -17.88
C ARG A 109 -6.24 11.79 -17.75
N LYS A 110 -6.81 12.29 -18.86
CA LYS A 110 -7.75 13.42 -18.83
C LYS A 110 -9.02 13.10 -18.03
N LYS A 111 -9.55 11.87 -18.13
CA LYS A 111 -10.69 11.42 -17.32
C LYS A 111 -10.36 11.45 -15.83
N PHE A 112 -9.21 10.90 -15.42
CA PHE A 112 -8.78 10.97 -14.02
C PHE A 112 -8.64 12.41 -13.55
N TYR A 113 -8.00 13.29 -14.32
CA TYR A 113 -7.85 14.68 -13.89
C TYR A 113 -9.20 15.38 -13.68
N LYS A 114 -10.17 15.19 -14.58
CA LYS A 114 -11.52 15.75 -14.38
C LYS A 114 -12.19 15.19 -13.13
N LYS A 115 -12.15 13.86 -12.94
CA LYS A 115 -12.82 13.20 -11.81
C LYS A 115 -12.19 13.54 -10.46
N TRP A 116 -10.87 13.74 -10.42
CA TRP A 116 -10.10 14.03 -9.22
C TRP A 116 -9.92 15.54 -8.96
N ASP A 117 -10.75 16.35 -9.62
CA ASP A 117 -10.75 17.82 -9.52
C ASP A 117 -9.36 18.44 -9.78
N ILE A 118 -8.75 18.05 -10.89
CA ILE A 118 -7.47 18.57 -11.38
C ILE A 118 -7.73 19.25 -12.71
N ARG A 119 -7.55 20.57 -12.73
CA ARG A 119 -7.70 21.36 -13.96
C ARG A 119 -6.73 20.88 -15.04
N LEU A 120 -7.23 20.75 -16.27
CA LEU A 120 -6.46 20.24 -17.41
C LEU A 120 -5.34 21.18 -17.88
N ASP A 121 -5.39 22.46 -17.52
CA ASP A 121 -4.37 23.48 -17.80
C ASP A 121 -3.30 23.58 -16.69
N SER A 122 -3.54 22.98 -15.52
CA SER A 122 -2.62 23.05 -14.38
C SER A 122 -1.28 22.33 -14.64
N LYS A 123 -0.20 22.75 -13.96
CA LYS A 123 1.13 22.13 -14.10
C LYS A 123 1.23 20.85 -13.28
N ARG A 124 2.08 19.89 -13.70
CA ARG A 124 2.38 18.66 -12.93
C ARG A 124 1.15 17.80 -12.57
N ARG A 125 0.11 17.77 -13.41
CA ARG A 125 -1.16 17.02 -13.19
C ARG A 125 -0.99 15.57 -12.73
N ARG A 126 0.01 14.85 -13.26
CA ARG A 126 0.32 13.47 -12.84
C ARG A 126 0.74 13.38 -11.37
N GLN A 127 1.53 14.34 -10.89
CA GLN A 127 1.94 14.40 -9.49
C GLN A 127 0.77 14.79 -8.60
N GLN A 128 -0.06 15.75 -9.03
CA GLN A 128 -1.28 16.15 -8.31
C GLN A 128 -2.26 14.98 -8.15
N LEU A 129 -2.48 14.20 -9.21
CA LEU A 129 -3.33 13.01 -9.12
C LEU A 129 -2.75 12.02 -8.12
N VAL A 130 -1.48 11.66 -8.30
CA VAL A 130 -0.83 10.69 -7.42
C VAL A 130 -0.77 11.18 -5.98
N SER A 131 -0.69 12.48 -5.69
CA SER A 131 -0.75 13.02 -4.31
C SER A 131 -2.13 12.93 -3.68
N LYS A 132 -3.22 12.87 -4.47
CA LYS A 132 -4.59 12.71 -3.96
C LYS A 132 -4.95 11.25 -3.68
N LEU A 133 -4.29 10.28 -4.33
CA LEU A 133 -4.58 8.85 -4.09
C LEU A 133 -4.39 8.48 -2.62
N TRP A 134 -5.31 7.68 -2.08
CA TRP A 134 -5.31 7.18 -0.71
C TRP A 134 -5.31 8.25 0.40
N THR A 135 -5.76 9.48 0.11
CA THR A 135 -5.82 10.56 1.12
C THR A 135 -7.16 10.69 1.86
N VAL A 136 -8.27 10.25 1.26
CA VAL A 136 -9.59 10.26 1.90
C VAL A 136 -9.89 8.83 2.35
N THR A 137 -9.77 8.58 3.66
CA THR A 137 -9.86 7.23 4.27
C THR A 137 -11.27 6.82 4.65
N GLU A 138 -12.22 7.76 4.67
CA GLU A 138 -13.62 7.53 5.03
C GLU A 138 -14.50 7.20 3.81
N ASP A 139 -14.06 7.61 2.62
CA ASP A 139 -14.80 7.43 1.37
C ASP A 139 -14.40 6.10 0.70
N LYS A 140 -15.32 5.13 0.72
CA LYS A 140 -15.15 3.81 0.10
C LYS A 140 -14.89 3.92 -1.42
N ASP A 141 -15.55 4.84 -2.13
CA ASP A 141 -15.39 5.00 -3.57
C ASP A 141 -13.99 5.56 -3.91
N HIS A 142 -13.52 6.52 -3.11
CA HIS A 142 -12.16 7.06 -3.22
C HIS A 142 -11.10 5.98 -2.98
N ILE A 143 -11.31 5.11 -1.98
CA ILE A 143 -10.40 3.99 -1.68
C ILE A 143 -10.35 3.00 -2.85
N VAL A 144 -11.51 2.56 -3.33
CA VAL A 144 -11.61 1.59 -4.44
C VAL A 144 -10.97 2.16 -5.71
N GLU A 145 -11.22 3.43 -6.03
CA GLU A 145 -10.62 4.05 -7.21
C GLU A 145 -9.11 4.28 -7.03
N SER A 146 -8.66 4.69 -5.84
CA SER A 146 -7.24 4.79 -5.52
C SER A 146 -6.52 3.47 -5.74
N ALA A 147 -7.09 2.37 -5.21
CA ALA A 147 -6.58 1.03 -5.37
C ALA A 147 -6.52 0.63 -6.85
N SER A 148 -7.58 0.88 -7.62
CA SER A 148 -7.65 0.57 -9.06
C SER A 148 -6.57 1.30 -9.86
N ILE A 149 -6.37 2.60 -9.63
CA ILE A 149 -5.35 3.40 -10.31
C ILE A 149 -3.94 2.86 -9.98
N VAL A 150 -3.64 2.64 -8.70
CA VAL A 150 -2.33 2.14 -8.28
C VAL A 150 -2.08 0.73 -8.82
N ALA A 151 -3.08 -0.15 -8.75
CA ALA A 151 -3.01 -1.52 -9.26
C ALA A 151 -2.65 -1.56 -10.75
N LYS A 152 -3.26 -0.70 -11.57
CA LYS A 152 -2.91 -0.57 -12.99
C LYS A 152 -1.52 0.04 -13.19
N LEU A 153 -1.10 0.98 -12.37
CA LEU A 153 0.26 1.55 -12.44
C LEU A 153 1.35 0.47 -12.24
N VAL A 154 1.14 -0.41 -11.28
CA VAL A 154 2.11 -1.45 -10.89
C VAL A 154 1.88 -2.81 -11.56
N LYS A 155 0.84 -2.95 -12.39
CA LYS A 155 0.46 -4.20 -13.07
C LYS A 155 0.09 -5.33 -12.11
N PHE A 156 -0.74 -5.02 -11.12
CA PHE A 156 -1.22 -5.99 -10.14
C PHE A 156 -1.91 -7.21 -10.76
N SER A 157 -2.59 -7.05 -11.91
CA SER A 157 -3.35 -8.13 -12.59
C SER A 157 -2.51 -9.38 -12.91
N ASP A 158 -1.19 -9.25 -13.03
CA ASP A 158 -0.29 -10.37 -13.35
C ASP A 158 0.30 -11.02 -12.08
N GLN A 159 0.14 -10.42 -10.89
CA GLN A 159 0.84 -10.78 -9.66
C GLN A 159 -0.07 -11.09 -8.47
N GLY A 160 -1.30 -10.58 -8.44
CA GLY A 160 -2.17 -10.61 -7.25
C GLY A 160 -2.40 -11.99 -6.66
N ARG A 161 -2.80 -12.99 -7.47
CA ARG A 161 -3.12 -14.33 -6.94
C ARG A 161 -1.91 -15.05 -6.34
N ALA A 162 -0.71 -14.90 -6.93
CA ALA A 162 0.52 -15.46 -6.37
C ALA A 162 0.95 -14.76 -5.08
N LEU A 163 0.65 -13.47 -4.96
CA LEU A 163 1.04 -12.65 -3.81
C LEU A 163 0.22 -12.91 -2.55
N LYS A 164 -1.04 -13.37 -2.64
CA LYS A 164 -1.84 -13.70 -1.45
C LYS A 164 -1.14 -14.75 -0.58
N GLY A 165 -0.57 -15.79 -1.19
CA GLY A 165 0.22 -16.80 -0.48
C GLY A 165 1.58 -16.28 0.01
N MET A 166 2.17 -15.29 -0.66
CA MET A 166 3.48 -14.73 -0.30
C MET A 166 3.41 -13.64 0.79
N PHE A 167 2.25 -13.00 0.98
CA PHE A 167 2.05 -12.00 2.03
C PHE A 167 2.29 -12.57 3.43
N GLY A 168 2.02 -13.86 3.63
CA GLY A 168 2.28 -14.56 4.90
C GLY A 168 3.77 -14.80 5.20
N LEU A 169 4.67 -14.65 4.20
CA LEU A 169 6.09 -14.93 4.33
C LEU A 169 6.96 -13.66 4.38
N SER A 170 6.50 -12.55 3.81
CA SER A 170 7.19 -11.26 3.88
C SER A 170 6.20 -10.10 3.79
N PHE A 171 6.01 -9.35 4.87
CA PHE A 171 5.17 -8.12 4.94
C PHE A 171 5.80 -6.91 4.24
N SER A 172 6.77 -7.14 3.34
CA SER A 172 7.32 -6.11 2.48
C SER A 172 6.59 -6.16 1.14
N PRO A 173 6.08 -5.04 0.61
CA PRO A 173 5.53 -5.05 -0.75
C PRO A 173 6.59 -5.62 -1.69
N PRO A 174 6.21 -6.48 -2.65
CA PRO A 174 7.18 -7.04 -3.59
C PRO A 174 7.91 -5.88 -4.21
N SER A 175 9.24 -5.82 -4.02
CA SER A 175 10.04 -4.73 -4.54
C SER A 175 9.66 -4.59 -6.02
N MET A 176 9.37 -3.37 -6.48
CA MET A 176 9.37 -3.08 -7.91
C MET A 176 10.79 -3.38 -8.39
N ARG A 177 11.08 -4.64 -8.71
CA ARG A 177 12.32 -5.04 -9.35
C ARG A 177 12.27 -4.29 -10.67
N ARG A 178 12.99 -3.17 -10.71
CA ARG A 178 13.48 -2.60 -11.95
C ARG A 178 14.08 -3.82 -12.65
N ARG A 179 13.52 -4.26 -13.79
CA ARG A 179 14.21 -5.20 -14.67
C ARG A 179 15.50 -4.48 -15.07
N SER A 180 16.53 -4.55 -14.23
CA SER A 180 17.89 -4.21 -14.57
C SER A 180 18.37 -5.40 -15.39
N TYR A 181 18.08 -5.34 -16.69
CA TYR A 181 18.95 -6.02 -17.63
C TYR A 181 20.32 -5.36 -17.48
N GLY A 182 21.33 -6.13 -17.06
CA GLY A 182 22.72 -5.71 -17.03
C GLY A 182 23.26 -5.33 -15.65
N TRP A 183 23.76 -6.33 -14.92
CA TRP A 183 25.19 -6.36 -14.59
C TRP A 183 25.57 -7.82 -14.32
N MET A 184 26.45 -8.37 -15.16
CA MET A 184 27.14 -9.62 -14.87
C MET A 184 27.83 -9.50 -13.50
N THR A 185 27.52 -10.39 -12.57
CA THR A 185 28.46 -10.72 -11.51
C THR A 185 29.60 -11.51 -12.15
N SER A 186 30.64 -10.79 -12.55
CA SER A 186 31.98 -11.33 -12.72
C SER A 186 32.38 -12.06 -11.44
N LYS A 187 32.96 -13.26 -11.62
CA LYS A 187 33.54 -14.08 -10.54
C LYS A 187 34.58 -13.31 -9.75
N SER A 188 34.63 -13.55 -8.43
CA SER A 188 35.82 -13.53 -7.56
C SER A 188 35.39 -14.24 -6.26
N SER A 189 35.60 -15.55 -6.11
CA SER A 189 36.77 -16.20 -5.48
C SER A 189 36.94 -15.91 -3.98
N LEU A 190 36.71 -16.96 -3.18
CA LEU A 190 37.40 -17.36 -1.94
C LEU A 190 37.68 -16.28 -0.87
N LEU A 191 37.00 -16.37 0.28
CA LEU A 191 37.46 -17.04 1.51
C LEU A 191 36.28 -17.15 2.49
#